data_AF-R3WRC5-F1
#
_entry.id   AF-R3WRC5-F1
#
_cell.length_a   1.000
_cell.length_b   1.000
_cell.length_c   1.000
_cell.angle_alpha   90.00
_cell.angle_beta   90.00
_cell.angle_gamma   90.00
#
_symmetry.space_group_name_H-M   'P 1'
#
loop_
_entity.id
_entity.type
_entity.pdbx_description
1 polymer ?
#
loop_
_entity_poly.entity_id
_entity_poly.type
_entity_poly.pdbx_seq_one_letter_code
_entity_poly.pdbx_strand_id
1 'polypeptide(L)'
;MTILSWVFIGCFSAFFISVCLGIFSFAQFFVTTKEMNELNRKRPKKKVRRKRWLRAKKRVEQKKKAQLRRTVVLVVISLSFAGSGFYARHYEMTNLSSTDGNIIVQSYFITDEVNKNLVSLQNGASGDEIKEKLMELSSLLASYGSATPSNSLSKEGQQALNRYYVQLRDYGTNLYSLTSEQLNNQETIVSYMEDLNRIKKTQTKLFKQFSVDEAALKQKK
;
A
#
# COMPACT_ATOMS: atom_id res chain seq x y z
N MET A 1 -0.99 -7.64 -7.52
CA MET A 1 -2.12 -7.19 -6.66
C MET A 1 -1.86 -7.72 -5.26
N THR A 2 -1.64 -6.83 -4.31
CA THR A 2 -1.41 -7.17 -2.89
C THR A 2 -2.69 -7.68 -2.24
N ILE A 3 -2.58 -8.48 -1.16
CA ILE A 3 -3.74 -8.95 -0.38
C ILE A 3 -4.57 -7.77 0.13
N LEU A 4 -3.90 -6.69 0.53
CA LEU A 4 -4.53 -5.45 0.97
C LEU A 4 -5.40 -4.81 -0.13
N SER A 5 -5.04 -4.92 -1.42
CA SER A 5 -5.85 -4.41 -2.53
C SER A 5 -7.15 -5.20 -2.68
N TRP A 6 -7.11 -6.52 -2.44
CA TRP A 6 -8.31 -7.35 -2.40
C TRP A 6 -9.21 -7.00 -1.23
N VAL A 7 -8.62 -6.74 -0.05
CA VAL A 7 -9.36 -6.27 1.13
C VAL A 7 -10.01 -4.92 0.84
N PHE A 8 -9.30 -3.98 0.21
CA PHE A 8 -9.85 -2.69 -0.18
C PHE A 8 -11.06 -2.84 -1.11
N ILE A 9 -10.92 -3.63 -2.19
CA ILE A 9 -12.01 -3.88 -3.15
C ILE A 9 -13.21 -4.55 -2.45
N GLY A 10 -12.96 -5.55 -1.61
CA GLY A 10 -14.00 -6.24 -0.85
C GLY A 10 -14.76 -5.32 0.11
N CYS A 11 -14.03 -4.51 0.90
CA CYS A 11 -14.63 -3.52 1.79
C CYS A 11 -15.43 -2.47 1.03
N PHE A 12 -14.92 -1.99 -0.12
CA PHE A 12 -15.61 -0.97 -0.90
C PHE A 12 -16.87 -1.50 -1.59
N SER A 13 -16.85 -2.75 -2.06
CA SER A 13 -18.04 -3.44 -2.57
C SER A 13 -19.09 -3.63 -1.48
N ALA A 14 -18.69 -4.12 -0.30
CA ALA A 14 -19.58 -4.28 0.85
C ALA A 14 -20.18 -2.94 1.33
N PHE A 15 -19.39 -1.86 1.27
CA PHE A 15 -19.84 -0.50 1.53
C PHE A 15 -20.98 -0.11 0.58
N PHE A 16 -20.80 -0.27 -0.73
CA PHE A 16 -21.85 0.07 -1.71
C PHE A 16 -23.14 -0.72 -1.50
N ILE A 17 -23.04 -2.03 -1.28
CA ILE A 17 -24.20 -2.89 -1.02
C ILE A 17 -24.94 -2.41 0.24
N SER A 18 -24.19 -2.12 1.30
CA SER A 18 -24.76 -1.63 2.57
C SER A 18 -25.45 -0.28 2.42
N VAL A 19 -24.88 0.63 1.62
CA VAL A 19 -25.48 1.93 1.30
C VAL A 19 -26.77 1.74 0.51
N CYS A 20 -26.78 0.92 -0.54
CA CYS A 20 -27.99 0.65 -1.33
C CYS A 20 -29.13 0.08 -0.47
N LEU A 21 -28.83 -0.91 0.39
CA LEU A 21 -29.80 -1.45 1.34
C LEU A 21 -30.25 -0.43 2.39
N GLY A 22 -29.35 0.46 2.80
CA GLY A 22 -29.63 1.56 3.72
C GLY A 22 -30.62 2.56 3.12
N ILE A 23 -30.37 3.00 1.88
CA ILE A 23 -31.26 3.89 1.11
C ILE A 23 -32.62 3.23 0.91
N PHE A 24 -32.66 1.96 0.52
CA PHE A 24 -33.92 1.22 0.37
C PHE A 24 -34.72 1.16 1.68
N SER A 25 -34.05 0.84 2.79
CA SER A 25 -34.67 0.82 4.12
C SER A 25 -35.18 2.20 4.55
N PHE A 26 -34.46 3.25 4.18
CA PHE A 26 -34.84 4.64 4.44
C PHE A 26 -36.04 5.09 3.59
N ALA A 27 -36.11 4.69 2.32
CA ALA A 27 -37.28 4.92 1.47
C ALA A 27 -38.54 4.25 2.05
N GLN A 28 -38.41 3.00 2.52
CA GLN A 28 -39.48 2.26 3.18
C GLN A 28 -39.95 2.95 4.48
N PHE A 29 -39.06 3.62 5.19
CA PHE A 29 -39.41 4.41 6.38
C PHE A 29 -40.33 5.59 6.05
N PHE A 30 -40.15 6.27 4.91
CA PHE A 30 -41.06 7.33 4.48
C PHE A 30 -42.44 6.80 4.12
N VAL A 31 -42.52 5.67 3.40
CA VAL A 31 -43.78 5.02 3.07
C VAL A 31 -44.53 4.64 4.35
N THR A 32 -43.85 3.99 5.30
CA THR A 32 -44.43 3.58 6.59
C THR A 32 -44.85 4.79 7.44
N THR A 33 -44.15 5.91 7.32
CA THR A 33 -44.53 7.17 7.99
C THR A 33 -45.80 7.77 7.39
N LYS A 34 -45.96 7.73 6.06
CA LYS A 34 -47.22 8.11 5.41
C LYS A 34 -48.38 7.21 5.87
N GLU A 35 -48.20 5.89 5.89
CA GLU A 35 -49.20 4.94 6.39
C GLU A 35 -49.61 5.24 7.85
N MET A 36 -48.64 5.56 8.71
CA MET A 36 -48.91 5.92 10.10
C MET A 36 -49.72 7.22 10.21
N ASN A 37 -49.41 8.22 9.39
CA ASN A 37 -50.12 9.49 9.36
C ASN A 37 -51.57 9.31 8.87
N GLU A 38 -51.80 8.49 7.85
CA GLU A 38 -53.14 8.13 7.41
C GLU A 38 -53.93 7.38 8.47
N LEU A 39 -53.28 6.44 9.18
CA LEU A 39 -53.91 5.68 10.26
C LEU A 39 -54.32 6.60 11.41
N ASN A 40 -53.51 7.60 11.75
CA ASN A 40 -53.83 8.59 12.79
C ASN A 40 -55.00 9.50 12.37
N ARG A 41 -55.14 9.83 11.09
CA ARG A 41 -56.29 10.60 10.56
C ARG A 41 -57.61 9.81 10.63
N LYS A 42 -57.60 8.50 10.32
CA LYS A 42 -58.80 7.65 10.25
C LYS A 42 -59.26 7.06 11.60
N ARG A 43 -59.19 7.81 12.70
CA ARG A 43 -59.50 7.31 14.07
C ARG A 43 -60.97 6.88 14.21
N PRO A 44 -61.29 5.58 14.45
CA PRO A 44 -62.68 5.13 14.54
C PRO A 44 -63.31 5.39 15.92
N LYS A 45 -64.59 5.81 15.94
CA LYS A 45 -65.37 6.07 17.17
C LYS A 45 -65.91 4.80 17.85
N LYS A 46 -66.20 3.72 17.10
CA LYS A 46 -66.79 2.46 17.64
C LYS A 46 -65.75 1.57 18.36
N LYS A 47 -66.09 1.02 19.54
CA LYS A 47 -65.20 0.21 20.42
C LYS A 47 -64.53 -1.00 19.73
N VAL A 48 -65.29 -1.79 18.96
CA VAL A 48 -64.77 -2.97 18.24
C VAL A 48 -63.78 -2.58 17.14
N ARG A 49 -64.09 -1.53 16.36
CA ARG A 49 -63.20 -1.00 15.31
C ARG A 49 -61.95 -0.33 15.90
N ARG A 50 -62.07 0.31 17.07
CA ARG A 50 -60.94 0.88 17.82
C ARG A 50 -59.91 -0.18 18.24
N LYS A 51 -60.35 -1.38 18.66
CA LYS A 51 -59.43 -2.48 19.02
C LYS A 51 -58.62 -2.99 17.81
N ARG A 52 -59.24 -3.11 16.64
CA ARG A 52 -58.54 -3.48 15.38
C ARG A 52 -57.57 -2.39 14.93
N TRP A 53 -57.97 -1.13 15.02
CA TRP A 53 -57.11 0.03 14.71
C TRP A 53 -55.88 0.11 15.62
N LEU A 54 -56.03 -0.10 16.93
CA LEU A 54 -54.90 -0.13 17.88
C LEU A 54 -53.89 -1.23 17.53
N ARG A 55 -54.35 -2.41 17.12
CA ARG A 55 -53.47 -3.51 16.67
C ARG A 55 -52.71 -3.14 15.38
N ALA A 56 -53.40 -2.55 14.40
CA ALA A 56 -52.78 -2.08 13.16
C ALA A 56 -51.74 -0.98 13.44
N LYS A 57 -52.07 -0.01 14.30
CA LYS A 57 -51.15 1.05 14.73
C LYS A 57 -49.89 0.48 15.37
N LYS A 58 -50.03 -0.46 16.32
CA LYS A 58 -48.90 -1.10 16.97
C LYS A 58 -48.00 -1.85 15.98
N ARG A 59 -48.57 -2.52 14.96
CA ARG A 59 -47.80 -3.19 13.89
C ARG A 59 -47.00 -2.20 13.05
N VAL A 60 -47.63 -1.10 12.62
CA VAL A 60 -46.94 -0.04 11.83
C VAL A 60 -45.86 0.64 12.66
N GLU A 61 -46.10 0.88 13.95
CA GLU A 61 -45.10 1.44 14.87
C GLU A 61 -43.89 0.51 15.05
N GLN A 62 -44.13 -0.80 15.23
CA GLN A 62 -43.07 -1.80 15.30
C GLN A 62 -42.27 -1.89 13.99
N LYS A 63 -42.95 -1.86 12.82
CA LYS A 63 -42.28 -1.82 11.52
C LYS A 63 -41.39 -0.58 11.38
N LYS A 64 -41.90 0.61 11.75
CA LYS A 64 -41.14 1.86 11.71
C LYS A 64 -39.89 1.80 12.60
N LYS A 65 -40.02 1.31 13.83
CA LYS A 65 -38.88 1.14 14.76
C LYS A 65 -37.86 0.12 14.22
N ALA A 66 -38.32 -0.99 13.64
CA ALA A 66 -37.44 -1.99 13.03
C ALA A 66 -36.70 -1.45 11.79
N GLN A 67 -37.38 -0.69 10.93
CA GLN A 67 -36.76 -0.01 9.78
C GLN A 67 -35.71 1.00 10.23
N LEU A 68 -36.01 1.83 11.23
CA LEU A 68 -35.04 2.79 11.78
C LEU A 68 -33.80 2.07 12.34
N ARG A 69 -34.00 1.00 13.13
CA ARG A 69 -32.90 0.19 13.66
C ARG A 69 -32.06 -0.42 12.53
N ARG A 70 -32.69 -0.97 11.48
CA ARG A 70 -31.99 -1.52 10.32
C ARG A 70 -31.18 -0.44 9.59
N THR A 71 -31.76 0.73 9.35
CA THR A 71 -31.05 1.86 8.74
C THR A 71 -29.84 2.29 9.57
N VAL A 72 -29.99 2.45 10.89
CA VAL A 72 -28.87 2.81 11.77
C VAL A 72 -27.78 1.75 11.73
N VAL A 73 -28.13 0.47 11.82
CA VAL A 73 -27.16 -0.63 11.74
C VAL A 73 -26.42 -0.65 10.39
N LEU A 74 -27.14 -0.50 9.28
CA LEU A 74 -26.53 -0.48 7.94
C LEU A 74 -25.61 0.72 7.74
N VAL A 75 -25.94 1.89 8.30
CA VAL A 75 -25.07 3.07 8.28
C VAL A 75 -23.79 2.82 9.08
N VAL A 76 -23.89 2.24 10.27
CA VAL A 76 -22.71 1.92 11.10
C VAL A 76 -21.80 0.90 10.40
N ILE A 77 -22.38 -0.14 9.80
CA ILE A 77 -21.64 -1.15 9.03
C ILE A 77 -20.98 -0.52 7.81
N SER A 78 -21.71 0.32 7.08
CA SER A 78 -21.19 1.06 5.92
C SER A 78 -20.00 1.95 6.31
N LEU A 79 -20.11 2.75 7.38
CA LEU A 79 -19.01 3.57 7.89
C LEU A 79 -17.80 2.73 8.30
N SER A 80 -18.04 1.56 8.91
CA SER A 80 -16.97 0.64 9.31
C SER A 80 -16.22 0.10 8.09
N PHE A 81 -16.94 -0.32 7.03
CA PHE A 81 -16.31 -0.78 5.79
C PHE A 81 -15.56 0.33 5.05
N ALA A 82 -16.13 1.54 5.02
CA ALA A 82 -15.44 2.69 4.44
C ALA A 82 -14.13 2.98 5.20
N GLY A 83 -14.20 3.07 6.53
CA GLY A 83 -13.03 3.31 7.38
C GLY A 83 -11.94 2.26 7.19
N SER A 84 -12.31 0.97 7.21
CA SER A 84 -11.36 -0.14 6.97
C SER A 84 -10.75 -0.09 5.57
N GLY A 85 -11.54 0.23 4.54
CA GLY A 85 -11.04 0.39 3.18
C GLY A 85 -10.04 1.55 3.07
N PHE A 86 -10.38 2.72 3.59
CA PHE A 86 -9.47 3.88 3.59
C PHE A 86 -8.18 3.59 4.37
N TYR A 87 -8.27 2.91 5.50
CA TYR A 87 -7.10 2.50 6.27
C TYR A 87 -6.20 1.55 5.48
N ALA A 88 -6.77 0.50 4.88
CA ALA A 88 -6.02 -0.44 4.05
C ALA A 88 -5.33 0.27 2.87
N ARG A 89 -6.04 1.17 2.19
CA ARG A 89 -5.48 1.95 1.08
C ARG A 89 -4.37 2.89 1.55
N HIS A 90 -4.55 3.57 2.68
CA HIS A 90 -3.52 4.44 3.26
C HIS A 90 -2.26 3.65 3.57
N TYR A 91 -2.42 2.50 4.22
CA TYR A 91 -1.31 1.60 4.54
C TYR A 91 -0.56 1.13 3.30
N GLU A 92 -1.25 0.76 2.22
CA GLU A 92 -0.60 0.38 0.95
C GLU A 92 0.14 1.54 0.26
N MET A 93 -0.30 2.78 0.46
CA MET A 93 0.34 3.95 -0.15
C MET A 93 1.65 4.33 0.56
N THR A 94 1.74 4.05 1.86
CA THR A 94 2.86 4.46 2.72
C THR A 94 3.88 3.35 2.97
N ASN A 95 3.53 2.08 2.72
CA ASN A 95 4.40 0.94 2.99
C ASN A 95 4.90 0.29 1.70
N LEU A 96 6.14 -0.21 1.74
CA LEU A 96 6.74 -0.94 0.63
C LEU A 96 5.95 -2.21 0.31
N SER A 97 5.84 -2.51 -0.98
CA SER A 97 5.40 -3.84 -1.40
C SER A 97 6.46 -4.89 -1.02
N SER A 98 6.08 -6.16 -0.94
CA SER A 98 7.03 -7.26 -0.69
C SER A 98 8.16 -7.27 -1.72
N THR A 99 7.83 -7.03 -3.00
CA THR A 99 8.80 -6.95 -4.09
C THR A 99 9.74 -5.77 -3.92
N ASP A 100 9.22 -4.56 -3.67
CA ASP A 100 10.05 -3.37 -3.49
C ASP A 100 10.92 -3.49 -2.24
N GLY A 101 10.37 -4.01 -1.14
CA GLY A 101 11.11 -4.30 0.09
C GLY A 101 12.27 -5.27 -0.17
N ASN A 102 12.02 -6.36 -0.89
CA ASN A 102 13.06 -7.32 -1.24
C ASN A 102 14.15 -6.67 -2.12
N ILE A 103 13.79 -5.87 -3.11
CA ILE A 103 14.76 -5.18 -3.97
C ILE A 103 15.68 -4.29 -3.13
N ILE A 104 15.12 -3.45 -2.26
CA ILE A 104 15.92 -2.51 -1.45
C ILE A 104 16.83 -3.26 -0.48
N VAL A 105 16.36 -4.37 0.09
CA VAL A 105 17.17 -5.21 0.99
C VAL A 105 18.30 -5.91 0.23
N GLN A 106 18.02 -6.50 -0.93
CA GLN A 106 19.06 -7.17 -1.72
C GLN A 106 20.09 -6.17 -2.26
N SER A 107 19.64 -5.01 -2.76
CA SER A 107 20.54 -3.96 -3.22
C SER A 107 21.39 -3.39 -2.07
N TYR A 108 20.90 -3.37 -0.82
CA TYR A 108 21.71 -3.01 0.34
C TYR A 108 22.93 -3.91 0.50
N PHE A 109 22.73 -5.23 0.44
CA PHE A 109 23.83 -6.18 0.58
C PHE A 109 24.78 -6.15 -0.62
N ILE A 110 24.23 -6.05 -1.84
CA ILE A 110 25.05 -6.00 -3.05
C ILE A 110 25.89 -4.72 -3.10
N THR A 111 25.33 -3.56 -2.73
CA THR A 111 26.10 -2.31 -2.66
C THR A 111 27.15 -2.30 -1.55
N ASP A 112 26.96 -3.07 -0.47
CA ASP A 112 28.02 -3.33 0.52
C ASP A 112 29.14 -4.19 -0.07
N GLU A 113 28.78 -5.25 -0.79
CA GLU A 113 29.74 -6.16 -1.39
C GLU A 113 30.53 -5.53 -2.55
N VAL A 114 29.87 -4.74 -3.42
CA VAL A 114 30.56 -3.94 -4.44
C VAL A 114 31.56 -2.99 -3.77
N ASN A 115 31.16 -2.30 -2.70
CA ASN A 115 32.07 -1.40 -1.98
C ASN A 115 33.30 -2.13 -1.44
N LYS A 116 33.14 -3.34 -0.91
CA LYS A 116 34.28 -4.15 -0.43
C LYS A 116 35.23 -4.50 -1.57
N ASN A 117 34.70 -4.90 -2.72
CA ASN A 117 35.50 -5.22 -3.91
C ASN A 117 36.24 -3.99 -4.47
N LEU A 118 35.60 -2.82 -4.48
CA LEU A 118 36.24 -1.56 -4.88
C LEU A 118 37.35 -1.14 -3.89
N VAL A 119 37.13 -1.33 -2.59
CA VAL A 119 38.16 -1.07 -1.56
C VAL A 119 39.33 -2.04 -1.68
N SER A 120 39.11 -3.33 -2.00
CA SER A 120 40.21 -4.25 -2.24
C SER A 120 41.04 -3.87 -3.47
N LEU A 121 40.43 -3.33 -4.53
CA LEU A 121 41.16 -2.80 -5.69
C LEU A 121 42.04 -1.60 -5.30
N GLN A 122 41.56 -0.71 -4.42
CA GLN A 122 42.39 0.37 -3.87
C GLN A 122 43.58 -0.16 -3.04
N ASN A 123 43.40 -1.28 -2.36
CA ASN A 123 44.43 -1.92 -1.55
C ASN A 123 45.39 -2.81 -2.37
N GLY A 124 45.34 -2.76 -3.70
CA GLY A 124 46.28 -3.44 -4.60
C GLY A 124 45.87 -4.84 -5.06
N ALA A 125 44.61 -5.23 -4.90
CA ALA A 125 44.08 -6.44 -5.53
C ALA A 125 44.05 -6.32 -7.06
N SER A 126 44.21 -7.45 -7.77
CA SER A 126 44.20 -7.45 -9.23
C SER A 126 42.80 -7.21 -9.79
N GLY A 127 42.68 -6.29 -10.75
CA GLY A 127 41.44 -6.05 -11.49
C GLY A 127 40.86 -7.31 -12.13
N ASP A 128 41.70 -8.22 -12.62
CA ASP A 128 41.25 -9.45 -13.30
C ASP A 128 40.61 -10.46 -12.34
N GLU A 129 41.07 -10.53 -11.09
CA GLU A 129 40.52 -11.44 -10.07
C GLU A 129 39.13 -10.99 -9.60
N ILE A 130 38.91 -9.69 -9.54
CA ILE A 130 37.68 -9.09 -8.98
C ILE A 130 36.63 -8.82 -10.07
N LYS A 131 37.05 -8.75 -11.34
CA LYS A 131 36.18 -8.39 -12.46
C LYS A 131 34.97 -9.29 -12.60
N GLU A 132 35.15 -10.61 -12.58
CA GLU A 132 34.04 -11.56 -12.73
C GLU A 132 32.98 -11.36 -11.63
N LYS A 133 33.44 -11.18 -10.39
CA LYS A 133 32.58 -10.90 -9.25
C LYS A 133 31.87 -9.56 -9.36
N LEU A 134 32.57 -8.52 -9.80
CA LEU A 134 31.96 -7.21 -10.04
C LEU A 134 30.95 -7.28 -11.18
N MET A 135 31.20 -8.03 -12.25
CA MET A 135 30.23 -8.23 -13.33
C MET A 135 28.95 -8.91 -12.82
N GLU A 136 29.07 -9.94 -12.00
CA GLU A 136 27.92 -10.60 -11.38
C GLU A 136 27.10 -9.61 -10.53
N LEU A 137 27.74 -8.92 -9.58
CA LEU A 137 27.08 -7.94 -8.71
C LEU A 137 26.46 -6.79 -9.50
N SER A 138 27.15 -6.32 -10.53
CA SER A 138 26.68 -5.27 -11.44
C SER A 138 25.43 -5.71 -12.21
N SER A 139 25.41 -6.94 -12.70
CA SER A 139 24.25 -7.51 -13.40
C SER A 139 23.02 -7.59 -12.48
N LEU A 140 23.22 -7.94 -11.21
CA LEU A 140 22.16 -7.96 -10.21
C LEU A 140 21.63 -6.55 -9.91
N LEU A 141 22.51 -5.55 -9.75
CA LEU A 141 22.11 -4.16 -9.57
C LEU A 141 21.33 -3.63 -10.78
N ALA A 142 21.78 -3.94 -11.99
CA ALA A 142 21.09 -3.58 -13.23
C ALA A 142 19.70 -4.23 -13.32
N SER A 143 19.60 -5.51 -12.95
CA SER A 143 18.34 -6.26 -12.90
C SER A 143 17.36 -5.64 -11.90
N TYR A 144 17.80 -5.41 -10.65
CA TYR A 144 16.97 -4.79 -9.62
C TYR A 144 16.58 -3.35 -9.96
N GLY A 145 17.48 -2.58 -10.57
CA GLY A 145 17.21 -1.23 -11.04
C GLY A 145 16.26 -1.15 -12.25
N SER A 146 16.03 -2.26 -12.94
CA SER A 146 15.08 -2.35 -14.05
C SER A 146 13.65 -2.66 -13.59
N ALA A 147 13.45 -2.92 -12.30
CA ALA A 147 12.11 -3.11 -11.74
C ALA A 147 11.28 -1.82 -11.80
N THR A 148 9.95 -1.98 -11.79
CA THR A 148 9.01 -0.86 -11.67
C THR A 148 8.47 -0.81 -10.25
N PRO A 149 8.46 0.37 -9.59
CA PRO A 149 7.88 0.50 -8.25
C PRO A 149 6.40 0.12 -8.24
N SER A 150 5.91 -0.37 -7.10
CA SER A 150 4.48 -0.70 -6.98
C SER A 150 3.56 0.49 -7.25
N ASN A 151 2.60 0.29 -8.16
CA ASN A 151 1.54 1.26 -8.45
C ASN A 151 0.62 1.56 -7.24
N SER A 152 0.69 0.75 -6.18
CA SER A 152 -0.08 0.96 -4.95
C SER A 152 0.46 2.13 -4.11
N LEU A 153 1.74 2.48 -4.26
CA LEU A 153 2.40 3.52 -3.48
C LEU A 153 1.84 4.92 -3.80
N SER A 154 2.08 5.89 -2.91
CA SER A 154 1.84 7.30 -3.23
C SER A 154 2.71 7.75 -4.41
N LYS A 155 2.32 8.84 -5.08
CA LYS A 155 3.09 9.38 -6.22
C LYS A 155 4.53 9.72 -5.81
N GLU A 156 4.68 10.30 -4.62
CA GLU A 156 5.97 10.67 -4.04
C GLU A 156 6.80 9.43 -3.72
N GLY A 157 6.17 8.38 -3.17
CA GLY A 157 6.82 7.09 -2.92
C GLY A 157 7.29 6.40 -4.20
N GLN A 158 6.45 6.38 -5.24
CA GLN A 158 6.80 5.85 -6.55
C GLN A 158 7.96 6.61 -7.17
N GLN A 159 7.93 7.94 -7.13
CA GLN A 159 9.01 8.79 -7.67
C GLN A 159 10.33 8.56 -6.92
N ALA A 160 10.30 8.46 -5.60
CA ALA A 160 11.49 8.22 -4.79
C ALA A 160 12.13 6.86 -5.11
N LEU A 161 11.32 5.79 -5.19
CA LEU A 161 11.81 4.46 -5.58
C LEU A 161 12.29 4.42 -7.02
N ASN A 162 11.58 5.04 -7.95
CA ASN A 162 11.98 5.05 -9.35
C ASN A 162 13.34 5.73 -9.52
N ARG A 163 13.59 6.85 -8.83
CA ARG A 163 14.90 7.50 -8.83
C ARG A 163 16.00 6.57 -8.31
N TYR A 164 15.73 5.83 -7.25
CA TYR A 164 16.68 4.87 -6.69
C TYR A 164 16.95 3.70 -7.64
N TYR A 165 15.90 3.13 -8.26
CA TYR A 165 16.04 2.03 -9.22
C TYR A 165 16.83 2.47 -10.45
N VAL A 166 16.56 3.66 -10.98
CA VAL A 166 17.35 4.23 -12.08
C VAL A 166 18.82 4.39 -11.67
N GLN A 167 19.10 4.91 -10.47
CA GLN A 167 20.47 5.01 -9.96
C GLN A 167 21.17 3.64 -9.88
N LEU A 168 20.48 2.60 -9.39
CA LEU A 168 21.04 1.24 -9.35
C LEU A 168 21.30 0.69 -10.76
N ARG A 169 20.36 0.91 -11.68
CA ARG A 169 20.45 0.43 -13.06
C ARG A 169 21.62 1.06 -13.77
N ASP A 170 21.71 2.38 -13.73
CA ASP A 170 22.73 3.14 -14.43
C ASP A 170 24.11 2.80 -13.83
N TYR A 171 24.22 2.72 -12.49
CA TYR A 171 25.45 2.31 -11.83
C TYR A 171 25.87 0.88 -12.17
N GLY A 172 24.95 -0.08 -12.10
CA GLY A 172 25.24 -1.47 -12.46
C GLY A 172 25.63 -1.62 -13.92
N THR A 173 24.99 -0.89 -14.83
CA THR A 173 25.29 -0.94 -16.27
C THR A 173 26.68 -0.37 -16.57
N ASN A 174 27.03 0.75 -15.91
CA ASN A 174 28.33 1.39 -16.06
C ASN A 174 29.46 0.56 -15.42
N LEU A 175 29.21 -0.03 -14.25
CA LEU A 175 30.18 -0.88 -13.58
C LEU A 175 30.45 -2.18 -14.37
N TYR A 176 29.42 -2.75 -15.00
CA TYR A 176 29.54 -3.93 -15.85
C TYR A 176 30.41 -3.69 -17.09
N SER A 177 30.45 -2.47 -17.62
CA SER A 177 31.21 -2.14 -18.82
C SER A 177 32.68 -1.83 -18.58
N LEU A 178 33.14 -1.79 -17.32
CA LEU A 178 34.54 -1.51 -17.00
C LEU A 178 35.48 -2.62 -17.49
N THR A 179 36.56 -2.19 -18.14
CA THR A 179 37.67 -3.08 -18.51
C THR A 179 38.60 -3.34 -17.32
N SER A 180 39.41 -4.39 -17.40
CA SER A 180 40.41 -4.68 -16.35
C SER A 180 41.41 -3.55 -16.17
N GLU A 181 41.81 -2.87 -17.26
CA GLU A 181 42.67 -1.69 -17.23
C GLU A 181 42.03 -0.53 -16.47
N GLN A 182 40.73 -0.30 -16.69
CA GLN A 182 39.97 0.74 -15.97
C GLN A 182 39.79 0.40 -14.49
N LEU A 183 39.64 -0.88 -14.14
CA LEU A 183 39.56 -1.35 -12.76
C LEU A 183 40.88 -1.17 -11.99
N ASN A 184 42.01 -1.17 -12.70
CA ASN A 184 43.33 -0.89 -12.11
C ASN A 184 43.62 0.62 -12.00
N ASN A 185 42.78 1.49 -12.57
CA ASN A 185 42.93 2.94 -12.45
C ASN A 185 42.26 3.44 -11.16
N GLN A 186 43.06 3.93 -10.22
CA GLN A 186 42.58 4.43 -8.92
C GLN A 186 41.60 5.61 -9.04
N GLU A 187 41.80 6.51 -9.99
CA GLU A 187 40.89 7.66 -10.19
C GLU A 187 39.49 7.20 -10.60
N THR A 188 39.41 6.21 -11.49
CA THR A 188 38.15 5.55 -11.87
C THR A 188 37.48 4.95 -10.65
N ILE A 189 38.20 4.15 -9.86
CA ILE A 189 37.63 3.49 -8.67
C ILE A 189 37.11 4.50 -7.65
N VAL A 190 37.83 5.60 -7.40
CA VAL A 190 37.38 6.68 -6.50
C VAL A 190 36.06 7.27 -6.97
N SER A 191 35.93 7.58 -8.26
CA SER A 191 34.68 8.10 -8.84
C SER A 191 33.50 7.13 -8.64
N TYR A 192 33.71 5.83 -8.88
CA TYR A 192 32.68 4.82 -8.66
C TYR A 192 32.31 4.64 -7.18
N MET A 193 33.25 4.82 -6.25
CA MET A 193 32.96 4.81 -4.82
C MET A 193 32.14 6.04 -4.40
N GLU A 194 32.40 7.21 -4.98
CA GLU A 194 31.59 8.41 -4.75
C GLU A 194 30.15 8.23 -5.22
N ASP A 195 29.95 7.69 -6.42
CA ASP A 195 28.63 7.42 -6.95
C ASP A 195 27.89 6.36 -6.12
N LEU A 196 28.58 5.30 -5.68
CA LEU A 196 28.01 4.31 -4.76
C LEU A 196 27.59 4.95 -3.43
N ASN A 197 28.36 5.90 -2.91
CA ASN A 197 28.00 6.65 -1.70
C ASN A 197 26.75 7.53 -1.91
N ARG A 198 26.56 8.11 -3.11
CA ARG A 198 25.33 8.84 -3.44
C ARG A 198 24.12 7.90 -3.45
N ILE A 199 24.27 6.70 -4.01
CA ILE A 199 23.23 5.65 -4.02
C ILE A 199 22.86 5.24 -2.60
N LYS A 200 23.87 4.98 -1.75
CA LYS A 200 23.65 4.65 -0.33
C LYS A 200 22.91 5.76 0.41
N LYS A 201 23.24 7.04 0.16
CA LYS A 201 22.50 8.18 0.73
C LYS A 201 21.04 8.20 0.28
N THR A 202 20.74 7.90 -0.98
CA THR A 202 19.36 7.75 -1.46
C THR A 202 18.65 6.60 -0.74
N GLN A 203 19.32 5.46 -0.60
CA GLN A 203 18.78 4.29 0.10
C GLN A 203 18.43 4.60 1.57
N THR A 204 19.32 5.29 2.30
CA THR A 204 19.03 5.71 3.69
C THR A 204 17.82 6.64 3.78
N LYS A 205 17.61 7.51 2.79
CA LYS A 205 16.40 8.35 2.73
C LYS A 205 15.14 7.49 2.53
N LEU A 206 15.21 6.47 1.68
CA LEU A 206 14.11 5.52 1.48
C LEU A 206 13.82 4.72 2.75
N PHE A 207 14.85 4.26 3.46
CA PHE A 207 14.67 3.57 4.74
C PHE A 207 13.91 4.44 5.75
N LYS A 208 14.26 5.73 5.84
CA LYS A 208 13.52 6.68 6.70
C LYS A 208 12.08 6.90 6.22
N GLN A 209 11.89 7.09 4.92
CA GLN A 209 10.57 7.35 4.34
C GLN A 209 9.60 6.17 4.53
N PHE A 210 10.10 4.95 4.38
CA PHE A 210 9.31 3.72 4.50
C PHE A 210 9.44 3.03 5.86
N SER A 211 10.07 3.70 6.84
CA SER A 211 10.29 3.16 8.20
C SER A 211 10.94 1.77 8.21
N VAL A 212 11.88 1.53 7.30
CA VAL A 212 12.64 0.28 7.25
C VAL A 212 13.74 0.34 8.30
N ASP A 213 13.78 -0.67 9.17
CA ASP A 213 14.82 -0.78 10.19
C ASP A 213 16.13 -1.30 9.60
N GLU A 214 17.07 -0.39 9.34
CA GLU A 214 18.41 -0.73 8.86
C GLU A 214 19.20 -1.58 9.88
N ALA A 215 18.96 -1.40 11.19
CA ALA A 215 19.65 -2.17 12.21
C ALA A 215 19.24 -3.65 12.18
N ALA A 216 17.95 -3.92 11.92
CA ALA A 216 17.46 -5.28 11.72
C ALA A 216 18.10 -5.96 10.50
N LEU A 217 18.45 -5.21 9.45
CA LEU A 217 19.12 -5.75 8.27
C LEU A 217 20.59 -6.10 8.55
N LYS A 218 21.28 -5.32 9.38
CA LYS A 218 22.67 -5.59 9.77
C LYS A 218 22.84 -6.83 10.64
N GLN A 219 21.81 -7.19 11.41
CA GLN A 219 21.83 -8.37 12.31
C GLN A 219 21.55 -9.70 11.59
N LYS A 220 20.99 -9.69 10.37
CA LYS A 220 20.67 -10.90 9.59
C LYS A 220 21.84 -11.45 8.76
N LYS A 221 23.06 -10.94 8.97
CA LYS A 221 24.28 -11.44 8.32
C LYS A 221 24.78 -12.71 8.98
#